data_AF-E2B6K4-F1
#
_entry.id   AF-E2B6K4-F1
#
_cell.length_a   1.000
_cell.length_b   1.000
_cell.length_c   1.000
_cell.angle_alpha   90.00
_cell.angle_beta   90.00
_cell.angle_gamma   90.00
#
_symmetry.space_group_name_H-M   'P 1'
#
loop_
_entity.id
_entity.type
_entity.pdbx_description
1 polymer ?
#
loop_
_entity_poly.entity_id
_entity_poly.type
_entity_poly.pdbx_seq_one_letter_code
_entity_poly.pdbx_strand_id
1 'polypeptide(L)'
;IGTWNTRSLYRTGALKELTKMIAYYNMDILAVQETRWTGSGISETKKYTILHSGNENRHELGVAFIVNNKMKEYILDFKPINERLCMLRIWTQFFNLTLINAHAETEEKNE
;
A
#
# COMPACT_ATOMS: atom_id res chain seq x y z
N ILE A 1 7.67 -9.79 3.71
CA ILE A 1 7.29 -8.43 3.24
C ILE A 1 7.61 -8.37 1.75
N GLY A 2 6.74 -7.79 0.94
CA GLY A 2 6.97 -7.62 -0.50
C GLY A 2 6.66 -6.21 -0.99
N THR A 3 7.03 -5.92 -2.23
CA THR A 3 6.59 -4.70 -2.93
C THR A 3 6.17 -5.00 -4.37
N TRP A 4 5.17 -4.28 -4.88
CA TRP A 4 4.65 -4.48 -6.24
C TRP A 4 4.10 -3.16 -6.83
N ASN A 5 4.67 -2.69 -7.95
CA ASN A 5 4.05 -1.65 -8.77
C ASN A 5 3.01 -2.28 -9.71
N THR A 6 1.72 -2.02 -9.43
CA THR A 6 0.60 -2.75 -10.05
C THR A 6 0.10 -2.12 -11.35
N ARG A 7 0.68 -0.98 -11.78
CA ARG A 7 0.21 -0.08 -12.85
C ARG A 7 -1.18 0.53 -12.64
N SER A 8 -2.14 -0.23 -12.10
CA SER A 8 -3.45 0.27 -11.65
C SER A 8 -4.20 -0.79 -10.83
N LEU A 9 -4.67 -0.41 -9.62
CA LEU A 9 -5.67 -1.16 -8.86
C LEU A 9 -7.09 -0.60 -8.98
N TYR A 10 -7.30 0.46 -9.76
CA TYR A 10 -8.62 1.08 -9.97
C TYR A 10 -9.60 0.16 -10.72
N ARG A 11 -9.08 -0.71 -11.60
CA ARG A 11 -9.94 -1.64 -12.37
C ARG A 11 -10.63 -2.66 -11.47
N THR A 12 -11.90 -2.94 -11.78
CA THR A 12 -12.71 -3.95 -11.07
C THR A 12 -11.99 -5.29 -11.00
N GLY A 13 -11.91 -5.86 -9.80
CA GLY A 13 -11.29 -7.18 -9.58
C GLY A 13 -9.76 -7.19 -9.43
N ALA A 14 -9.04 -6.10 -9.70
CA ALA A 14 -7.58 -6.07 -9.53
C ALA A 14 -7.14 -6.37 -8.10
N LEU A 15 -7.79 -5.76 -7.12
CA LEU A 15 -7.52 -6.01 -5.71
C LEU A 15 -7.78 -7.48 -5.34
N LYS A 16 -8.78 -8.12 -5.95
CA LYS A 16 -9.09 -9.54 -5.72
C LYS A 16 -7.96 -10.44 -6.26
N GLU A 17 -7.43 -10.14 -7.44
CA GLU A 17 -6.29 -10.90 -7.98
C GLU A 17 -5.02 -10.66 -7.16
N LEU A 18 -4.77 -9.42 -6.75
CA LEU A 18 -3.63 -9.09 -5.89
C LEU A 18 -3.69 -9.83 -4.55
N THR A 19 -4.86 -9.85 -3.91
CA THR A 19 -5.03 -10.55 -2.62
C THR A 19 -4.87 -12.07 -2.71
N LYS A 20 -5.13 -12.68 -3.89
CA LYS A 20 -4.77 -14.09 -4.14
C LYS A 20 -3.25 -14.27 -4.18
N MET A 21 -2.52 -13.36 -4.83
CA MET A 21 -1.05 -13.42 -4.88
C MET A 21 -0.42 -13.22 -3.50
N ILE A 22 -0.95 -12.28 -2.71
CA ILE A 22 -0.53 -12.09 -1.31
C ILE A 22 -0.70 -13.39 -0.50
N ALA A 23 -1.84 -14.06 -0.66
CA ALA A 23 -2.09 -15.33 0.01
C ALA A 23 -1.18 -16.46 -0.50
N TYR A 24 -0.98 -16.55 -1.82
CA TYR A 24 -0.14 -17.57 -2.46
C TYR A 24 1.31 -17.49 -1.97
N TYR A 25 1.86 -16.28 -1.87
CA TYR A 25 3.22 -16.06 -1.36
C TYR A 25 3.29 -15.94 0.17
N ASN A 26 2.17 -16.15 0.89
CA ASN A 26 2.07 -16.00 2.34
C ASN A 26 2.69 -14.69 2.86
N MET A 27 2.38 -13.57 2.18
CA MET A 27 2.93 -12.27 2.53
C MET A 27 2.10 -11.60 3.64
N ASP A 28 2.79 -11.12 4.66
CA ASP A 28 2.16 -10.42 5.78
C ASP A 28 1.91 -8.95 5.51
N ILE A 29 2.80 -8.33 4.73
CA ILE A 29 2.76 -6.92 4.38
C ILE A 29 3.23 -6.81 2.93
N LEU A 30 2.42 -6.15 2.09
CA LEU A 30 2.75 -5.81 0.72
C LEU A 30 2.69 -4.29 0.55
N ALA A 31 3.78 -3.67 0.10
CA ALA A 31 3.81 -2.29 -0.35
C ALA A 31 3.42 -2.22 -1.83
N VAL A 32 2.41 -1.43 -2.17
CA VAL A 32 1.88 -1.31 -3.53
C VAL A 32 2.07 0.10 -4.04
N GLN A 33 2.49 0.24 -5.29
CA GLN A 33 2.50 1.52 -6.02
C GLN A 33 1.54 1.46 -7.21
N GLU A 34 1.19 2.65 -7.71
CA GLU A 34 0.25 2.84 -8.83
C GLU A 34 -1.15 2.29 -8.51
N THR A 35 -1.66 2.60 -7.30
CA THR A 35 -2.99 2.15 -6.88
C THR A 35 -4.10 2.85 -7.66
N ARG A 36 -3.90 4.13 -8.00
CA ARG A 36 -4.87 5.05 -8.64
C ARG A 36 -6.15 5.25 -7.83
N TRP A 37 -6.08 5.06 -6.52
CA TRP A 37 -7.17 5.40 -5.60
C TRP A 37 -7.06 6.85 -5.16
N THR A 38 -8.20 7.51 -4.98
CA THR A 38 -8.25 8.90 -4.53
C THR A 38 -8.32 8.99 -3.01
N GLY A 39 -7.81 10.10 -2.47
CA GLY A 39 -7.75 10.37 -1.05
C GLY A 39 -6.78 9.46 -0.31
N SER A 40 -6.82 9.56 1.02
CA SER A 40 -5.99 8.76 1.92
C SER A 40 -6.85 8.16 3.02
N GLY A 41 -6.50 6.96 3.49
CA GLY A 41 -7.24 6.35 4.57
C GLY A 41 -6.91 4.89 4.84
N ILE A 42 -7.66 4.34 5.78
CA ILE A 42 -7.56 2.95 6.19
C ILE A 42 -8.89 2.27 5.85
N SER A 43 -8.82 1.13 5.18
CA SER A 43 -10.00 0.32 4.86
C SER A 43 -9.72 -1.13 5.21
N GLU A 44 -10.71 -1.77 5.82
CA GLU A 44 -10.58 -3.15 6.27
C GLU A 44 -11.40 -4.09 5.40
N THR A 45 -10.81 -5.23 5.09
CA THR A 45 -11.46 -6.36 4.44
C THR A 45 -11.43 -7.57 5.39
N LYS A 46 -12.12 -8.65 5.04
CA LYS A 46 -12.15 -9.88 5.86
C LYS A 46 -10.76 -10.43 6.21
N LYS A 47 -9.75 -10.23 5.35
CA LYS A 47 -8.41 -10.80 5.53
C LYS A 47 -7.29 -9.77 5.65
N TYR A 48 -7.51 -8.55 5.16
CA TYR A 48 -6.45 -7.54 5.03
C TYR A 48 -6.93 -6.17 5.45
N THR A 49 -6.01 -5.40 6.04
CA THR A 49 -6.12 -3.97 6.33
C THR A 49 -5.31 -3.22 5.28
N ILE A 50 -5.96 -2.32 4.57
CA ILE A 50 -5.38 -1.54 3.47
C ILE A 50 -5.18 -0.11 3.97
N LEU A 51 -3.94 0.37 3.96
CA LEU A 51 -3.56 1.72 4.35
C LEU A 51 -3.02 2.43 3.12
N HIS A 52 -3.74 3.44 2.60
CA HIS A 52 -3.41 4.05 1.31
C HIS A 52 -3.23 5.56 1.43
N SER A 53 -2.43 6.09 0.50
CA SER A 53 -2.26 7.50 0.23
C SER A 53 -2.31 7.72 -1.27
N GLY A 54 -3.24 8.55 -1.71
CA GLY A 54 -3.50 8.88 -3.11
C GLY A 54 -3.81 10.35 -3.28
N ASN A 55 -3.96 10.77 -4.53
CA ASN A 55 -4.33 12.15 -4.85
C ASN A 55 -5.79 12.40 -4.45
N GLU A 56 -6.12 13.59 -3.95
CA GLU A 56 -7.49 13.89 -3.48
C GLU A 56 -8.56 13.76 -4.58
N ASN A 57 -8.23 14.17 -5.82
CA ASN A 57 -9.23 14.33 -6.88
C ASN A 57 -8.91 13.55 -8.17
N ARG A 58 -7.69 13.02 -8.32
CA ARG A 58 -7.24 12.36 -9.56
C ARG A 58 -6.93 10.88 -9.34
N HIS A 59 -7.37 10.04 -10.27
CA HIS A 59 -7.06 8.61 -10.31
C HIS A 59 -5.68 8.35 -10.92
N GLU A 60 -4.64 8.91 -10.31
CA GLU A 60 -3.25 8.81 -10.75
C GLU A 60 -2.35 8.42 -9.58
N LEU A 61 -1.18 7.84 -9.88
CA LEU A 61 -0.18 7.45 -8.90
C LEU A 61 -0.82 6.62 -7.76
N GLY A 62 -0.48 6.94 -6.51
CA GLY A 62 -1.05 6.32 -5.33
C GLY A 62 -0.19 5.18 -4.81
N VAL A 63 -0.04 5.16 -3.49
CA VAL A 63 0.74 4.16 -2.74
C VAL A 63 -0.11 3.56 -1.62
N ALA A 64 0.11 2.30 -1.32
CA ALA A 64 -0.60 1.63 -0.22
C ALA A 64 0.25 0.55 0.46
N PHE A 65 -0.08 0.24 1.70
CA PHE A 65 0.28 -1.02 2.34
C PHE A 65 -0.96 -1.90 2.44
N ILE A 66 -0.83 -3.16 2.01
CA ILE A 66 -1.82 -4.21 2.27
C ILE A 66 -1.24 -5.10 3.35
N VAL A 67 -1.84 -5.07 4.54
CA VAL A 67 -1.38 -5.76 5.73
C VAL A 67 -2.34 -6.90 6.05
N ASN A 68 -1.83 -8.09 6.30
CA ASN A 68 -2.64 -9.21 6.78
C ASN A 68 -3.25 -8.86 8.14
N ASN A 69 -4.54 -9.15 8.35
CA ASN A 69 -5.21 -8.77 9.60
C ASN A 69 -4.58 -9.38 10.86
N LYS A 70 -3.84 -10.50 10.75
CA LYS A 70 -3.04 -11.04 11.86
C LYS A 70 -1.96 -10.08 12.36
N MET A 71 -1.55 -9.12 11.52
CA MET A 71 -0.54 -8.10 11.82
C MET A 71 -1.16 -6.76 12.26
N LYS A 72 -2.50 -6.62 12.20
CA LYS A 72 -3.20 -5.35 12.41
C LYS A 72 -2.91 -4.75 13.78
N GLU A 73 -2.94 -5.57 14.82
CA GLU A 73 -2.71 -5.13 16.21
C GLU A 73 -1.28 -4.65 16.47
N TYR A 74 -0.35 -4.99 15.58
CA TYR A 74 1.03 -4.54 15.66
C TYR A 74 1.28 -3.25 14.87
N ILE A 75 0.28 -2.69 14.18
CA ILE A 75 0.41 -1.40 13.50
C ILE A 75 0.42 -0.31 14.59
N LEU A 76 1.54 0.42 14.67
CA LEU A 76 1.73 1.52 15.62
C LEU A 76 1.26 2.85 15.03
N ASP A 77 1.54 3.08 13.75
CA ASP A 77 1.23 4.35 13.09
C ASP A 77 1.19 4.16 11.57
N PHE A 78 0.39 4.97 10.89
CA PHE A 78 0.36 5.10 9.44
C PHE A 78 0.31 6.57 9.05
N LYS A 79 1.25 6.99 8.22
CA LYS A 79 1.34 8.36 7.72
C LYS A 79 1.18 8.39 6.20
N PRO A 80 0.02 8.81 5.69
CA PRO A 80 -0.13 9.16 4.28
C PRO A 80 0.55 10.53 4.06
N ILE A 81 1.63 10.58 3.27
CA ILE A 81 2.38 11.82 3.04
C ILE A 81 1.88 12.50 1.77
N ASN A 82 1.84 11.76 0.67
CA ASN A 82 1.26 12.17 -0.62
C ASN A 82 1.03 10.94 -1.51
N GLU A 83 0.57 11.15 -2.74
CA GLU A 83 0.29 10.09 -3.71
C GLU A 83 1.51 9.25 -4.13
N ARG A 84 2.73 9.68 -3.77
CA ARG A 84 3.99 8.95 -4.03
C ARG A 84 4.62 8.35 -2.79
N LEU A 85 4.21 8.73 -1.59
CA LEU A 85 4.92 8.39 -0.36
C LEU A 85 3.96 8.12 0.81
N CYS A 86 4.14 6.98 1.46
CA CYS A 86 3.51 6.70 2.73
C CYS A 86 4.42 5.88 3.66
N MET A 87 4.17 5.99 4.97
CA MET A 87 4.94 5.29 5.99
C MET A 87 4.04 4.42 6.86
N LEU A 88 4.51 3.22 7.18
CA LEU A 88 3.86 2.28 8.09
C LEU A 88 4.84 1.94 9.21
N ARG A 89 4.46 2.20 10.46
CA ARG A 89 5.22 1.84 11.65
C ARG A 89 4.59 0.62 12.31
N ILE A 90 5.40 -0.39 12.60
CA ILE A 90 4.97 -1.68 13.14
C ILE A 90 5.80 -2.03 14.37
N TRP A 91 5.14 -2.54 15.39
CA TRP A 91 5.78 -3.13 16.55
C TRP A 91 6.32 -4.52 16.22
N THR A 92 7.56 -4.80 16.64
CA THR A 92 8.12 -6.15 16.60
C THR A 92 8.79 -6.45 17.95
N GLN A 93 9.12 -7.72 18.20
CA GLN A 93 9.66 -8.17 19.49
C GLN A 93 10.89 -7.38 19.96
N PHE A 94 11.81 -7.03 19.05
CA PHE A 94 13.09 -6.43 19.42
C PHE A 94 13.16 -4.92 19.18
N PHE A 95 12.45 -4.41 18.17
CA PHE A 95 12.44 -3.01 17.81
C PHE A 95 11.20 -2.65 16.97
N ASN A 96 10.87 -1.38 16.91
CA ASN A 96 9.81 -0.91 16.02
C ASN A 96 10.36 -0.78 14.59
N LEU A 97 9.67 -1.36 13.61
CA LEU A 97 10.02 -1.29 12.20
C LEU A 97 9.24 -0.15 11.53
N THR A 98 9.93 0.71 10.77
CA THR A 98 9.27 1.69 9.91
C THR A 98 9.50 1.30 8.46
N LEU A 99 8.41 1.06 7.74
CA LEU A 99 8.40 0.78 6.31
C LEU A 99 8.01 2.04 5.57
N ILE A 100 8.82 2.41 4.57
CA ILE A 100 8.55 3.55 3.70
C ILE A 100 8.22 2.98 2.32
N ASN A 101 7.04 3.32 1.80
CA ASN A 101 6.64 2.98 0.45
C ASN A 101 6.72 4.24 -0.42
N ALA A 102 7.63 4.22 -1.38
CA ALA A 102 7.91 5.33 -2.27
C ALA A 102 7.71 4.92 -3.74
N HIS A 103 7.09 5.81 -4.51
CA HIS A 103 7.02 5.73 -5.96
C HIS A 103 7.82 6.89 -6.57
N ALA A 104 9.06 6.61 -6.93
CA ALA A 104 9.97 7.58 -7.53
C ALA A 104 9.42 8.11 -8.86
N GLU A 105 9.77 9.36 -9.17
CA GLU A 105 9.53 9.93 -10.48
C GLU A 105 10.34 9.16 -11.52
N THR A 106 9.71 8.91 -12.66
CA THR A 106 10.42 8.50 -13.86
C THR A 106 10.77 9.77 -14.61
N GLU A 107 11.99 9.87 -15.15
CA GLU A 107 12.33 10.89 -16.14
C GLU A 107 11.21 10.94 -17.19
N GLU A 108 10.50 12.05 -17.26
CA GLU A 108 9.68 12.33 -18.43
C GLU A 108 10.65 12.42 -19.61
N LYS A 109 10.40 11.63 -20.66
CA LYS A 109 10.88 12.02 -21.98
C LYS A 109 10.39 13.46 -22.18
N ASN A 110 11.33 14.39 -22.37
CA ASN A 110 11.01 15.75 -22.78
C ASN A 110 9.96 15.73 -23.91
N GLU A 111 8.92 16.56 -23.71
CA GLU A 111 7.90 17.04 -24.65
C GLU A 111 6.77 16.08 -25.08
#